data_AF-A0A957IVJ1-F1
#
_entry.id   AF-A0A957IVJ1-F1
#
_cell.length_a   1.000
_cell.length_b   1.000
_cell.length_c   1.000
_cell.angle_alpha   90.00
_cell.angle_beta   90.00
_cell.angle_gamma   90.00
#
_symmetry.space_group_name_H-M   'P 1'
#
loop_
_entity.id
_entity.type
_entity.pdbx_description
1 polymer ?
#
loop_
_entity_poly.entity_id
_entity_poly.type
_entity_poly.pdbx_seq_one_letter_code
_entity_poly.pdbx_strand_id
1 'polypeptide(L)'
;DKYKDIGTGRQVKLDGAARVPHIDAPFTAELGARFDLLLGMHAHGCNAAVIDAAAESGCGFVLFPCCVIDEPLLPLPGIDWLACVAQLALQRGLATTPFRLNFKGQHIGLYHVGEKVGLVAK
;
A
#
# COMPACT_ATOMS: atom_id res chain seq x y z
N ASP A 1 19.73 14.81 7.70
CA ASP A 1 19.76 13.34 7.84
C ASP A 1 20.54 12.68 6.71
N LYS A 2 21.19 11.54 6.98
CA LYS A 2 21.88 10.74 5.96
C LYS A 2 20.93 9.66 5.49
N TYR A 3 20.58 9.68 4.21
CA TYR A 3 19.69 8.71 3.58
C TYR A 3 20.53 7.72 2.77
N LYS A 4 20.06 6.49 2.62
CA LYS A 4 20.69 5.52 1.71
C LYS A 4 19.99 5.63 0.37
N ASP A 5 20.73 6.03 -0.65
CA ASP A 5 20.29 5.91 -2.04
C ASP A 5 20.20 4.42 -2.39
N ILE A 6 19.02 3.97 -2.83
CA ILE A 6 18.75 2.55 -3.10
C ILE A 6 19.42 2.10 -4.41
N GLY A 7 19.53 2.98 -5.40
CA GLY A 7 20.15 2.66 -6.69
C GLY A 7 21.68 2.60 -6.61
N THR A 8 22.29 3.48 -5.82
CA THR A 8 23.77 3.54 -5.69
C THR A 8 24.31 2.87 -4.42
N GLY A 9 23.45 2.59 -3.44
CA GLY A 9 23.82 2.03 -2.14
C GLY A 9 24.57 3.00 -1.23
N ARG A 10 24.82 4.23 -1.66
CA ARG A 10 25.63 5.22 -0.94
C ARG A 10 24.79 6.01 0.05
N GLN A 11 25.43 6.50 1.11
CA GLN A 11 24.82 7.51 1.96
C GLN A 11 24.84 8.87 1.23
N VAL A 12 23.67 9.46 1.05
CA VAL A 12 23.48 10.78 0.47
C VAL A 12 22.83 11.70 1.52
N LYS A 13 23.15 12.98 1.45
CA LYS A 13 22.34 14.00 2.12
C LYS A 13 21.24 14.40 1.14
N LEU A 14 19.99 14.35 1.58
CA LEU A 14 18.94 15.05 0.85
C LEU A 14 19.18 16.56 0.99
N ASP A 15 18.95 17.29 -0.09
CA ASP A 15 18.89 18.74 -0.04
C ASP A 15 17.83 19.17 0.99
N GLY A 16 18.09 20.23 1.76
CA GLY A 16 17.13 20.76 2.74
C GLY A 16 15.83 21.26 2.09
N ALA A 17 15.84 21.50 0.77
CA ALA A 17 14.66 21.82 -0.02
C ALA A 17 13.85 20.59 -0.48
N ALA A 18 14.41 19.38 -0.40
CA ALA A 18 13.71 18.16 -0.81
C ALA A 18 12.57 17.86 0.17
N ARG A 19 11.35 18.21 -0.21
CA ARG A 19 10.13 17.93 0.54
C ARG A 19 9.29 16.91 -0.21
N VAL A 20 8.79 15.92 0.52
CA VAL A 20 7.70 15.08 0.05
C VAL A 20 6.41 15.85 0.29
N PRO A 21 5.61 16.18 -0.75
CA PRO A 21 4.32 16.85 -0.55
C PRO A 21 3.43 16.04 0.39
N HIS A 22 2.89 16.68 1.42
CA HIS A 22 1.87 16.11 2.29
C HIS A 22 0.50 16.54 1.78
N ILE A 23 -0.38 15.57 1.53
CA ILE A 23 -1.77 15.82 1.11
C ILE A 23 -2.66 15.36 2.26
N ASP A 24 -3.29 16.31 2.93
CA ASP A 24 -4.29 16.04 3.98
C ASP A 24 -5.68 16.00 3.35
N ALA A 25 -6.03 14.83 2.81
CA ALA A 25 -7.31 14.59 2.17
C ALA A 25 -7.69 13.10 2.29
N PRO A 26 -8.99 12.75 2.25
CA PRO A 26 -9.42 11.38 2.10
C PRO A 26 -8.76 10.72 0.89
N PHE A 27 -8.33 9.47 1.04
CA PHE A 27 -7.77 8.72 -0.08
C PHE A 27 -8.87 8.37 -1.08
N THR A 28 -8.59 8.57 -2.37
CA THR A 28 -9.46 8.15 -3.47
C THR A 28 -8.66 7.35 -4.49
N ALA A 29 -9.35 6.53 -5.28
CA ALA A 29 -8.68 5.69 -6.28
C ALA A 29 -7.88 6.54 -7.30
N GLU A 30 -8.39 7.72 -7.66
CA GLU A 30 -7.75 8.65 -8.59
C GLU A 30 -6.43 9.23 -8.04
N LEU A 31 -6.33 9.41 -6.72
CA LEU A 31 -5.06 9.79 -6.08
C LEU A 31 -4.04 8.66 -6.21
N GLY A 32 -4.49 7.42 -5.97
CA GLY A 32 -3.65 6.22 -6.07
C GLY A 32 -3.14 5.94 -7.49
N ALA A 33 -3.97 6.18 -8.49
CA ALA A 33 -3.66 5.90 -9.90
C ALA A 33 -2.41 6.63 -10.44
N ARG A 34 -1.91 7.65 -9.75
CA ARG A 34 -0.70 8.41 -10.14
C ARG A 34 0.60 7.73 -9.76
N PHE A 35 0.55 6.71 -8.92
CA PHE A 35 1.73 6.02 -8.41
C PHE A 35 1.82 4.61 -8.99
N ASP A 36 3.03 4.05 -8.97
CA ASP A 36 3.26 2.65 -9.33
C ASP A 36 3.19 1.72 -8.10
N LEU A 37 3.29 2.30 -6.90
CA LEU A 37 3.21 1.60 -5.63
C LEU A 37 2.45 2.44 -4.59
N LEU A 38 1.48 1.81 -3.93
CA LEU A 38 0.74 2.35 -2.79
C LEU A 38 1.19 1.67 -1.50
N LEU A 39 1.43 2.44 -0.44
CA LEU A 39 1.84 1.94 0.86
C LEU A 39 0.83 2.36 1.94
N GLY A 40 0.01 1.41 2.40
CA GLY A 40 -0.96 1.62 3.47
C GLY A 40 -0.38 1.27 4.83
N MET A 41 0.15 2.26 5.54
CA MET A 41 0.55 2.14 6.95
C MET A 41 -0.58 2.63 7.85
N HIS A 42 -1.26 1.71 8.55
CA HIS A 42 -2.41 2.05 9.40
C HIS A 42 -3.54 2.75 8.61
N ALA A 43 -3.85 2.23 7.42
CA ALA A 43 -4.79 2.80 6.47
C ALA A 43 -6.26 2.54 6.85
N HIS A 44 -6.71 3.07 7.99
CA HIS A 44 -8.11 2.97 8.42
C HIS A 44 -9.07 3.53 7.35
N GLY A 45 -10.15 2.79 7.09
CA GLY A 45 -11.16 3.12 6.09
C GLY A 45 -10.67 3.19 4.63
N CYS A 46 -9.43 2.77 4.36
CA CYS A 46 -8.80 2.97 3.06
C CYS A 46 -8.28 1.67 2.43
N ASN A 47 -8.34 0.52 3.11
CA ASN A 47 -7.79 -0.74 2.56
C ASN A 47 -8.54 -1.12 1.27
N ALA A 48 -9.87 -1.04 1.26
CA ALA A 48 -10.67 -1.30 0.07
C ALA A 48 -10.34 -0.33 -1.08
N ALA A 49 -10.25 0.97 -0.78
CA ALA A 49 -9.97 1.99 -1.79
C ALA A 49 -8.58 1.82 -2.42
N VAL A 50 -7.56 1.39 -1.65
CA VAL A 50 -6.23 1.06 -2.19
C VAL A 50 -6.28 -0.13 -3.14
N ILE A 51 -7.05 -1.17 -2.79
CA ILE A 51 -7.25 -2.34 -3.65
C ILE A 51 -7.97 -1.95 -4.95
N ASP A 52 -9.02 -1.14 -4.85
CA ASP A 52 -9.77 -0.66 -6.01
C ASP A 52 -8.86 0.21 -6.92
N ALA A 53 -8.06 1.11 -6.35
CA ALA A 53 -7.06 1.88 -7.10
C ALA A 53 -6.07 0.98 -7.86
N ALA A 54 -5.58 -0.08 -7.21
CA ALA A 54 -4.66 -1.02 -7.82
C ALA A 54 -5.32 -1.82 -8.95
N ALA A 55 -6.58 -2.22 -8.78
CA ALA A 55 -7.34 -2.92 -9.81
C ALA A 55 -7.62 -2.03 -11.02
N GLU A 56 -7.91 -0.74 -10.80
CA GLU A 56 -8.21 0.20 -11.88
C GLU A 56 -6.96 0.69 -12.63
N SER A 57 -5.85 0.90 -11.92
CA SER A 57 -4.66 1.54 -12.49
C SER A 57 -3.49 0.59 -12.77
N GLY A 58 -3.57 -0.65 -12.28
CA GLY A 58 -2.49 -1.64 -12.36
C GLY A 58 -1.30 -1.36 -11.43
N CYS A 59 -1.40 -0.39 -10.51
CA CYS A 59 -0.34 -0.13 -9.54
C CYS A 59 -0.23 -1.25 -8.50
N GLY A 60 0.96 -1.40 -7.91
CA GLY A 60 1.18 -2.32 -6.81
C GLY A 60 0.71 -1.73 -5.48
N PHE A 61 0.53 -2.59 -4.48
CA PHE A 61 0.31 -2.11 -3.12
C PHE A 61 1.02 -2.97 -2.07
N VAL A 62 1.29 -2.36 -0.93
CA VAL A 62 1.65 -3.01 0.33
C VAL A 62 0.70 -2.49 1.40
N LEU A 63 -0.04 -3.38 2.05
CA LEU A 63 -0.98 -3.06 3.11
C LEU A 63 -0.55 -3.69 4.43
N PHE A 64 -0.73 -2.91 5.50
CA PHE A 64 -0.67 -3.36 6.90
C PHE A 64 -2.05 -3.20 7.54
N PRO A 65 -3.03 -4.06 7.21
CA PRO A 65 -4.38 -3.95 7.76
C PRO A 65 -4.35 -4.26 9.25
N CYS A 66 -4.80 -3.33 10.07
CA CYS A 66 -4.71 -3.42 11.53
C CYS A 66 -6.09 -3.45 12.21
N CYS A 67 -7.09 -2.75 11.67
CA CYS A 67 -8.44 -2.65 12.21
C CYS A 67 -9.48 -2.55 11.09
N VAL A 68 -10.73 -2.87 11.41
CA VAL A 68 -11.92 -2.73 10.53
C VAL A 68 -12.55 -1.33 10.56
N ILE A 69 -11.91 -0.39 11.25
CA ILE A 69 -12.48 0.94 11.52
C ILE A 69 -12.67 1.70 10.21
N ASP A 70 -13.88 2.23 10.02
CA ASP A 70 -14.32 3.01 8.86
C ASP A 70 -14.18 2.30 7.50
N GLU A 71 -13.96 0.98 7.50
CA GLU A 71 -13.89 0.19 6.28
C GLU A 71 -15.31 -0.08 5.74
N PRO A 72 -15.50 -0.08 4.42
CA PRO A 72 -16.79 -0.39 3.80
C PRO A 72 -17.13 -1.89 3.87
N LEU A 73 -16.27 -2.69 4.52
CA LEU A 73 -16.37 -4.14 4.58
C LEU A 73 -16.23 -4.62 6.03
N LEU A 74 -17.00 -5.65 6.37
CA LEU A 74 -16.94 -6.29 7.69
C LEU A 74 -16.59 -7.76 7.53
N PRO A 75 -15.64 -8.28 8.33
CA PRO A 75 -15.32 -9.71 8.30
C PRO A 75 -16.51 -10.52 8.80
N LEU A 76 -16.76 -11.66 8.14
CA LEU A 76 -17.73 -12.65 8.63
C LEU A 76 -17.25 -13.25 9.97
N PRO A 77 -18.16 -13.77 10.81
CA PRO A 77 -17.78 -14.43 12.05
C PRO A 77 -16.74 -15.54 11.81
N GLY A 78 -15.62 -15.47 12.55
CA GLY A 78 -14.54 -16.45 12.46
C GLY A 78 -13.50 -16.20 11.35
N ILE A 79 -13.68 -15.18 10.51
CA ILE A 79 -12.70 -14.76 9.51
C ILE A 79 -11.87 -13.61 10.07
N ASP A 80 -10.55 -13.73 10.01
CA ASP A 80 -9.65 -12.65 10.44
C ASP A 80 -9.64 -11.50 9.41
N TRP A 81 -9.31 -10.31 9.90
CA TRP A 81 -9.34 -9.09 9.08
C TRP A 81 -8.38 -9.16 7.87
N LEU A 82 -7.18 -9.69 8.06
CA LEU A 82 -6.18 -9.79 6.99
C LEU A 82 -6.70 -10.69 5.87
N ALA A 83 -7.28 -11.86 6.21
CA ALA A 83 -7.88 -12.76 5.25
C ALA A 83 -9.05 -12.11 4.51
N CYS A 84 -9.86 -11.28 5.19
CA CYS A 84 -10.96 -10.56 4.57
C CYS A 84 -10.46 -9.55 3.52
N VAL A 85 -9.42 -8.77 3.83
CA VAL A 85 -8.78 -7.83 2.89
C VAL A 85 -8.12 -8.57 1.73
N ALA A 86 -7.44 -9.69 1.99
CA ALA A 86 -6.84 -10.52 0.94
C ALA A 86 -7.91 -11.09 -0.01
N GLN A 87 -9.06 -11.52 0.53
CA GLN A 87 -10.18 -12.00 -0.27
C GLN A 87 -10.79 -10.90 -1.13
N LEU A 88 -10.92 -9.68 -0.60
CA LEU A 88 -11.37 -8.52 -1.40
C LEU A 88 -10.44 -8.31 -2.60
N ALA A 89 -9.12 -8.33 -2.39
CA ALA A 89 -8.16 -8.18 -3.49
C ALA A 89 -8.30 -9.28 -4.55
N LEU A 90 -8.49 -10.53 -4.13
CA LEU A 90 -8.75 -11.64 -5.05
C LEU A 90 -10.04 -11.45 -5.85
N GLN A 91 -11.11 -10.93 -5.23
CA GLN A 91 -12.36 -10.59 -5.92
C GLN A 91 -12.19 -9.46 -6.95
N ARG A 92 -11.16 -8.62 -6.80
CA ARG A 92 -10.76 -7.60 -7.78
C ARG A 92 -9.76 -8.11 -8.81
N GLY A 93 -9.46 -9.41 -8.82
CA GLY A 93 -8.51 -10.01 -9.76
C GLY A 93 -7.04 -9.81 -9.36
N LEU A 94 -6.77 -9.33 -8.15
CA LEU A 94 -5.41 -9.06 -7.69
C LEU A 94 -4.90 -10.21 -6.82
N ALA A 95 -3.86 -10.90 -7.31
CA ALA A 95 -3.16 -11.89 -6.51
C ALA A 95 -2.39 -11.21 -5.36
N THR A 96 -2.54 -11.73 -4.14
CA THR A 96 -1.88 -11.17 -2.96
C THR A 96 -0.93 -12.17 -2.31
N THR A 97 0.17 -11.67 -1.77
CA THR A 97 1.14 -12.47 -1.03
C THR A 97 1.26 -11.92 0.40
N PRO A 98 1.06 -12.75 1.44
CA PRO A 98 1.29 -12.33 2.81
C PRO A 98 2.79 -12.23 3.10
N PHE A 99 3.17 -11.30 3.95
CA PHE A 99 4.55 -11.17 4.43
C PHE A 99 4.56 -10.86 5.92
N ARG A 100 5.69 -11.12 6.56
CA ARG A 100 5.91 -10.81 7.98
C ARG A 100 7.16 -9.97 8.13
N LEU A 101 7.06 -8.87 8.88
CA LEU A 101 8.23 -8.10 9.28
C LEU A 101 8.83 -8.70 10.56
N ASN A 102 10.16 -8.65 10.66
CA ASN A 102 10.90 -9.20 11.79
C ASN A 102 10.91 -8.23 12.99
N PHE A 103 9.73 -7.91 13.52
CA PHE A 103 9.54 -7.06 14.69
C PHE A 103 8.77 -7.80 15.78
N LYS A 104 8.89 -7.36 17.04
CA LYS A 104 8.14 -7.91 18.17
C LYS A 104 6.68 -7.48 18.07
N GLY A 105 5.73 -8.42 17.89
CA GLY A 105 4.29 -8.14 17.80
C GLY A 105 3.62 -8.72 16.54
N GLN A 106 2.41 -8.26 16.22
CA GLN A 106 1.75 -8.58 14.95
C GLN A 106 2.26 -7.63 13.86
N HIS A 107 3.08 -8.17 12.98
CA HIS A 107 3.65 -7.43 11.84
C HIS A 107 3.44 -8.22 10.55
N ILE A 108 2.18 -8.60 10.32
CA ILE A 108 1.77 -9.26 9.09
C ILE A 108 1.15 -8.22 8.17
N GLY A 109 1.47 -8.32 6.89
CA GLY A 109 0.84 -7.51 5.85
C GLY A 109 0.60 -8.37 4.62
N LEU A 110 0.01 -7.75 3.60
CA LEU A 110 -0.11 -8.34 2.28
C LEU A 110 0.36 -7.36 1.22
N TYR A 111 0.86 -7.88 0.11
CA TYR A 111 1.20 -7.07 -1.05
C TYR A 111 0.67 -7.68 -2.35
N HIS A 112 0.50 -6.81 -3.33
CA HIS A 112 0.29 -7.14 -4.74
C HIS A 112 1.38 -6.47 -5.56
N VAL A 113 1.98 -7.22 -6.49
CA VAL A 113 2.97 -6.67 -7.43
C VAL A 113 2.21 -6.05 -8.59
N GLY A 114 2.33 -4.73 -8.76
CA GLY A 114 1.68 -4.02 -9.84
C GLY A 114 2.23 -4.40 -11.21
N GLU A 115 1.37 -4.28 -12.22
CA GLU A 115 1.69 -4.49 -13.63
C GLU A 115 1.99 -3.18 -14.36
N LYS A 116 1.77 -2.04 -13.69
CA LYS A 116 2.06 -0.72 -14.20
C LYS A 116 3.56 -0.56 -14.43
N VAL A 117 3.98 -0.70 -15.69
CA VAL A 117 5.33 -0.41 -16.12
C VAL A 117 5.47 1.11 -16.16
N GLY A 118 6.26 1.67 -15.24
CA GLY A 118 6.57 3.09 -15.25
C GLY A 118 7.06 3.49 -16.63
N LEU A 119 6.37 4.47 -17.25
CA LEU A 119 6.94 5.23 -18.35
C LEU A 119 8.21 5.87 -17.80
N VAL A 120 9.36 5.25 -18.08
CA VAL A 120 10.65 5.90 -17.89
C VAL A 120 10.65 7.07 -18.86
N ALA A 121 10.28 8.24 -18.36
CA ALA A 121 10.47 9.48 -19.09
C ALA A 121 11.98 9.57 -19.38
N LYS A 122 12.33 9.44 -20.66
CA LYS A 122 13.66 9.75 -21.17
C LYS A 122 13.92 11.24 -21.05
#